data_AF-A0A9P4PSW8-F1
#
_entry.id   AF-A0A9P4PSW8-F1
#
_cell.length_a   1.000
_cell.length_b   1.000
_cell.length_c   1.000
_cell.angle_alpha   90.00
_cell.angle_beta   90.00
_cell.angle_gamma   90.00
#
_symmetry.space_group_name_H-M   'P 1'
#
loop_
_entity.id
_entity.type
_entity.pdbx_description
1 polymer ?
#
loop_
_entity_poly.entity_id
_entity_poly.type
_entity_poly.pdbx_seq_one_letter_code
_entity_poly.pdbx_strand_id
1 'polypeptide(L)'
;MSVGTRWRRFWQSDKANAAEDLEQWMQSTTQDDIRLLFLKCFTEGNNLWPPIVGSVELHYFQTAASRLEVALSGQIRMSSIICHLEQVHTSKIGAIQSAASLIKALITAHAHFPFSAPVELTEKSFCRAILLLTNRSQELFKQAEGGTIGGVESDYIRKRPDEKRLTFIHSALLIEPAGVSTSDSGIPTQDDVLDVLCRVQYPAAVRGKHRVQRRPVSEFLPLAERLEPSPEGKREYEVPGSQLALLRDLIAAFPPRWTESPVELEHAEQDSLTAEQFVLWATKVQLLDSLNQLFGVFLRPLVAQH
;
A
#
# COMPACT_ATOMS: atom_id res chain seq x y z
N MET A 1 -11.03 17.90 -19.60
CA MET A 1 -10.74 16.64 -20.33
C MET A 1 -10.33 15.59 -19.32
N SER A 2 -10.87 14.37 -19.37
CA SER A 2 -10.50 13.35 -18.38
C SER A 2 -9.06 12.88 -18.61
N VAL A 3 -8.37 12.57 -17.52
CA VAL A 3 -7.00 12.02 -17.52
C VAL A 3 -6.91 10.85 -18.52
N GLY A 4 -7.91 9.97 -18.57
CA GLY A 4 -7.98 8.83 -19.48
C GLY A 4 -8.03 9.15 -20.98
N THR A 5 -8.62 10.27 -21.41
CA THR A 5 -8.62 10.65 -22.84
C THR A 5 -7.29 11.25 -23.29
N ARG A 6 -6.55 11.88 -22.37
CA ARG A 6 -5.19 12.41 -22.61
C ARG A 6 -4.21 11.27 -22.86
N TRP A 7 -4.29 10.21 -22.05
CA TRP A 7 -3.42 9.02 -22.16
C TRP A 7 -3.67 8.23 -23.46
N ARG A 8 -4.92 8.10 -23.92
CA ARG A 8 -5.23 7.31 -25.13
C ARG A 8 -4.68 7.92 -26.42
N ARG A 9 -4.56 9.26 -26.51
CA ARG A 9 -3.86 9.96 -27.61
C ARG A 9 -2.34 9.91 -27.47
N PHE A 10 -1.83 9.74 -26.25
CA PHE A 10 -0.40 9.74 -25.94
C PHE A 10 0.34 8.51 -26.47
N TRP A 11 -0.31 7.34 -26.45
CA TRP A 11 0.21 6.09 -27.02
C TRP A 11 0.37 6.10 -28.55
N GLN A 12 -0.07 7.17 -29.22
CA GLN A 12 -0.02 7.34 -30.67
C GLN A 12 0.98 8.41 -31.11
N SER A 13 1.74 9.05 -30.20
CA SER A 13 2.71 10.08 -30.60
C SER A 13 3.95 9.44 -31.24
N ASP A 14 4.40 10.05 -32.33
CA ASP A 14 5.62 9.66 -33.03
C ASP A 14 6.81 9.66 -32.07
N LYS A 15 7.72 8.70 -32.25
CA LYS A 15 8.92 8.46 -31.42
C LYS A 15 9.78 9.71 -31.13
N ALA A 16 9.63 10.77 -31.91
CA ALA A 16 10.37 12.02 -31.79
C ALA A 16 10.12 12.77 -30.46
N ASN A 17 8.90 12.71 -29.90
CA ASN A 17 8.55 13.55 -28.74
C ASN A 17 8.57 12.79 -27.41
N ALA A 18 8.73 11.45 -27.40
CA ALA A 18 8.60 10.63 -26.20
C ALA A 18 9.58 10.99 -25.06
N ALA A 19 10.74 11.58 -25.39
CA ALA A 19 11.69 12.06 -24.39
C ALA A 19 11.25 13.38 -23.75
N GLU A 20 10.83 14.36 -24.56
CA GLU A 20 10.29 15.65 -24.09
C GLU A 20 9.00 15.45 -23.28
N ASP A 21 8.13 14.58 -23.77
CA ASP A 21 6.90 14.13 -23.14
C ASP A 21 7.15 13.53 -21.74
N LEU A 22 8.20 12.70 -21.60
CA LEU A 22 8.61 12.13 -20.32
C LEU A 22 9.19 13.20 -19.39
N GLU A 23 10.04 14.07 -19.89
CA GLU A 23 10.63 15.16 -19.10
C GLU A 23 9.52 16.10 -18.57
N GLN A 24 8.59 16.49 -19.43
CA GLN A 24 7.44 17.30 -19.03
C GLN A 24 6.59 16.59 -17.97
N TRP A 25 6.37 15.28 -18.13
CA TRP A 25 5.65 14.49 -17.13
C TRP A 25 6.43 14.44 -15.81
N MET A 26 7.75 14.20 -15.83
CA MET A 26 8.58 14.20 -14.62
C MET A 26 8.59 15.56 -13.91
N GLN A 27 8.50 16.67 -14.63
CA GLN A 27 8.44 18.02 -14.05
C GLN A 27 7.05 18.37 -13.49
N SER A 28 5.97 17.96 -14.16
CA SER A 28 4.60 18.39 -13.83
C SER A 28 3.81 17.44 -12.93
N THR A 29 4.21 16.17 -12.84
CA THR A 29 3.49 15.15 -12.06
C THR A 29 3.44 15.49 -10.58
N THR A 30 2.28 15.34 -9.96
CA THR A 30 2.08 15.56 -8.53
C THR A 30 2.05 14.24 -7.75
N GLN A 31 2.15 14.31 -6.42
CA GLN A 31 1.95 13.14 -5.57
C GLN A 31 0.55 12.51 -5.77
N ASP A 32 -0.49 13.33 -5.95
CA ASP A 32 -1.85 12.84 -6.18
C ASP A 32 -2.01 12.12 -7.52
N ASP A 33 -1.33 12.61 -8.56
CA ASP A 33 -1.28 11.91 -9.85
C ASP A 33 -0.67 10.52 -9.70
N ILE A 34 0.44 10.39 -8.96
CA ILE A 34 1.07 9.10 -8.70
C ILE A 34 0.18 8.19 -7.86
N ARG A 35 -0.44 8.70 -6.80
CA ARG A 35 -1.42 7.96 -5.96
C ARG A 35 -2.57 7.41 -6.79
N LEU A 36 -3.07 8.18 -7.76
CA LEU A 36 -4.14 7.76 -8.68
C LEU A 36 -3.66 6.73 -9.69
N LEU A 37 -2.50 6.95 -10.31
CA LEU A 37 -1.91 6.00 -11.25
C LEU A 37 -1.56 4.67 -10.57
N PHE A 38 -1.11 4.72 -9.32
CA PHE A 38 -0.82 3.54 -8.53
C PHE A 38 -2.09 2.73 -8.20
N LEU A 39 -3.18 3.40 -7.82
CA LEU A 39 -4.48 2.73 -7.65
C LEU A 39 -4.97 2.09 -8.96
N LYS A 40 -4.71 2.73 -10.11
CA LYS A 40 -5.03 2.15 -11.43
C LYS A 40 -4.26 0.86 -11.71
N CYS A 41 -3.02 0.72 -11.24
CA CYS A 41 -2.29 -0.54 -11.36
C CYS A 41 -3.04 -1.72 -10.73
N PHE A 42 -3.76 -1.49 -9.62
CA PHE A 42 -4.59 -2.53 -9.02
C PHE A 42 -5.90 -2.78 -9.77
N THR A 43 -6.59 -1.71 -10.18
CA THR A 43 -8.00 -1.77 -10.61
C THR A 43 -8.20 -1.86 -12.12
N GLU A 44 -7.27 -1.31 -12.90
CA GLU A 44 -7.29 -1.30 -14.36
C GLU A 44 -6.12 -2.10 -14.97
N GLY A 45 -5.05 -2.31 -14.19
CA GLY A 45 -3.81 -2.91 -14.68
C GLY A 45 -2.95 -1.91 -15.47
N ASN A 46 -2.00 -2.43 -16.23
CA ASN A 46 -1.19 -1.64 -17.16
C ASN A 46 -0.86 -2.45 -18.42
N ASN A 47 0.03 -1.93 -19.25
CA ASN A 47 0.45 -2.55 -20.50
C ASN A 47 1.30 -3.84 -20.32
N LEU A 48 1.70 -4.17 -19.10
CA LEU A 48 2.47 -5.39 -18.75
C LEU A 48 1.60 -6.41 -18.02
N TRP A 49 0.72 -5.94 -17.14
CA TRP A 49 -0.03 -6.80 -16.23
C TRP A 49 -1.52 -6.48 -16.22
N PRO A 50 -2.37 -7.52 -16.14
CA PRO A 50 -3.80 -7.34 -15.93
C PRO A 50 -4.06 -6.67 -14.57
N PRO A 51 -5.28 -6.14 -14.34
CA PRO A 51 -5.67 -5.66 -13.03
C PRO A 51 -5.53 -6.76 -11.98
N ILE A 52 -5.01 -6.40 -10.82
CA ILE A 52 -4.89 -7.26 -9.64
C ILE A 52 -6.28 -7.57 -9.06
N VAL A 53 -7.19 -6.62 -9.15
CA VAL A 53 -8.56 -6.72 -8.61
C VAL A 53 -9.54 -6.88 -9.77
N GLY A 54 -10.28 -7.98 -9.78
CA GLY A 54 -11.36 -8.19 -10.75
C GLY A 54 -12.54 -7.24 -10.54
N SER A 55 -13.33 -7.03 -11.59
CA SER A 55 -14.50 -6.13 -11.55
C SER A 55 -15.52 -6.46 -10.45
N VAL A 56 -15.73 -7.75 -10.16
CA VAL A 56 -16.63 -8.22 -9.09
C VAL A 56 -16.12 -7.79 -7.71
N GLU A 57 -14.83 -7.95 -7.46
CA GLU A 57 -14.18 -7.58 -6.19
C GLU A 57 -14.19 -6.06 -6.01
N LEU A 58 -13.94 -5.30 -7.08
CA LEU A 58 -14.02 -3.84 -7.06
C LEU A 58 -15.45 -3.34 -6.82
N HIS A 59 -16.45 -3.95 -7.47
CA HIS A 59 -17.86 -3.60 -7.25
C HIS A 59 -18.31 -3.91 -5.83
N TYR A 60 -17.85 -5.03 -5.28
CA TYR A 60 -18.10 -5.38 -3.89
C TYR A 60 -17.50 -4.33 -2.94
N PHE A 61 -16.25 -3.94 -3.17
CA PHE A 61 -15.60 -2.85 -2.41
C PHE A 61 -16.42 -1.56 -2.46
N GLN A 62 -16.83 -1.12 -3.64
CA GLN A 62 -17.65 0.09 -3.81
C GLN A 62 -18.96 -0.01 -3.03
N THR A 63 -19.61 -1.17 -3.07
CA THR A 63 -20.83 -1.44 -2.31
C THR A 63 -20.59 -1.37 -0.80
N ALA A 64 -19.52 -2.00 -0.30
CA ALA A 64 -19.16 -1.95 1.11
C ALA A 64 -18.81 -0.53 1.57
N ALA A 65 -17.99 0.18 0.79
CA ALA A 65 -17.57 1.55 1.08
C ALA A 65 -18.75 2.54 1.06
N SER A 66 -19.72 2.36 0.17
CA SER A 66 -20.92 3.23 0.10
C SER A 66 -21.82 3.19 1.34
N ARG A 67 -21.68 2.15 2.17
CA ARG A 67 -22.43 2.00 3.44
C ARG A 67 -21.75 2.69 4.61
N LEU A 68 -20.53 3.18 4.42
CA LEU A 68 -19.77 3.84 5.48
C LEU A 68 -20.25 5.28 5.64
N GLU A 69 -20.28 5.77 6.87
CA GLU A 69 -20.62 7.16 7.16
C GLU A 69 -19.56 8.10 6.59
N VAL A 70 -20.01 9.09 5.83
CA VAL A 70 -19.16 10.11 5.19
C VAL A 70 -19.47 11.47 5.80
N ALA A 71 -18.43 12.20 6.20
CA ALA A 71 -18.55 13.59 6.65
C ALA A 71 -18.98 14.51 5.50
N LEU A 72 -19.42 15.73 5.81
CA LEU A 72 -19.79 16.73 4.79
C LEU A 72 -18.64 17.05 3.80
N SER A 73 -17.39 16.85 4.21
CA SER A 73 -16.20 16.99 3.37
C SER A 73 -16.01 15.87 2.33
N GLY A 74 -16.80 14.78 2.39
CA GLY A 74 -16.57 13.59 1.56
C GLY A 74 -15.59 12.59 2.20
N GLN A 75 -15.12 12.84 3.42
CA GLN A 75 -14.22 11.95 4.14
C GLN A 75 -14.99 10.82 4.85
N ILE A 76 -14.57 9.58 4.62
CA ILE A 76 -15.08 8.40 5.34
C ILE A 76 -14.66 8.49 6.80
N ARG A 77 -15.63 8.31 7.71
CA ARG A 77 -15.36 8.32 9.14
C ARG A 77 -14.76 6.99 9.59
N MET A 78 -13.63 7.08 10.31
CA MET A 78 -12.94 5.90 10.84
C MET A 78 -13.83 5.07 11.77
N SER A 79 -14.66 5.72 12.60
CA SER A 79 -15.65 5.04 13.45
C SER A 79 -16.57 4.12 12.64
N SER A 80 -17.02 4.55 11.46
CA SER A 80 -17.88 3.73 10.60
C SER A 80 -17.13 2.53 10.00
N ILE A 81 -15.84 2.65 9.74
CA ILE A 81 -15.01 1.51 9.29
C ILE A 81 -14.88 0.49 10.42
N ILE A 82 -14.60 0.94 11.65
CA ILE A 82 -14.53 0.05 12.82
C ILE A 82 -15.87 -0.65 13.04
N CYS A 83 -16.99 0.08 13.04
CA CYS A 83 -18.32 -0.53 13.18
C CYS A 83 -18.62 -1.54 12.06
N HIS A 84 -18.18 -1.29 10.82
CA HIS A 84 -18.33 -2.26 9.75
C HIS A 84 -17.52 -3.54 10.00
N LEU A 85 -16.27 -3.40 10.46
CA LEU A 85 -15.43 -4.56 10.81
C LEU A 85 -16.06 -5.37 11.96
N GLU A 86 -16.62 -4.72 12.97
CA GLU A 86 -17.35 -5.37 14.07
C GLU A 86 -18.58 -6.14 13.58
N GLN A 87 -19.36 -5.55 12.67
CA GLN A 87 -20.56 -6.17 12.11
C GLN A 87 -20.25 -7.40 11.25
N VAL A 88 -19.13 -7.37 10.53
CA VAL A 88 -18.74 -8.49 9.67
C VAL A 88 -18.01 -9.57 10.47
N HIS A 89 -17.21 -9.20 11.47
CA HIS A 89 -16.47 -10.12 12.34
C HIS A 89 -17.10 -10.21 13.73
N THR A 90 -18.37 -10.62 13.81
CA THR A 90 -19.17 -10.58 15.04
C THR A 90 -18.57 -11.33 16.23
N SER A 91 -17.82 -12.41 16.00
CA SER A 91 -17.14 -13.17 17.06
C SER A 91 -15.85 -12.50 17.58
N LYS A 92 -15.40 -11.40 16.96
CA LYS A 92 -14.10 -10.75 17.21
C LYS A 92 -14.22 -9.27 17.60
N ILE A 93 -15.44 -8.82 17.94
CA ILE A 93 -15.75 -7.42 18.27
C ILE A 93 -14.79 -6.87 19.34
N GLY A 94 -14.56 -7.59 20.43
CA GLY A 94 -13.69 -7.14 21.52
C GLY A 94 -12.25 -6.86 21.06
N ALA A 95 -11.67 -7.73 20.24
CA ALA A 95 -10.32 -7.52 19.71
C ALA A 95 -10.26 -6.33 18.73
N ILE A 96 -11.28 -6.15 17.89
CA ILE A 96 -11.37 -5.03 16.95
C ILE A 96 -11.49 -3.70 17.71
N GLN A 97 -12.31 -3.65 18.77
CA GLN A 97 -12.49 -2.48 19.61
C GLN A 97 -11.21 -2.08 20.34
N SER A 98 -10.55 -3.05 20.99
CA SER A 98 -9.28 -2.83 21.67
C SER A 98 -8.21 -2.32 20.71
N ALA A 99 -8.16 -2.85 19.48
CA ALA A 99 -7.20 -2.48 18.45
C ALA A 99 -7.64 -1.32 17.54
N ALA A 100 -8.71 -0.59 17.85
CA ALA A 100 -9.27 0.43 16.96
C ALA A 100 -8.27 1.55 16.60
N SER A 101 -7.44 1.95 17.55
CA SER A 101 -6.36 2.94 17.34
C SER A 101 -5.30 2.44 16.34
N LEU A 102 -4.91 1.18 16.47
CA LEU A 102 -3.98 0.50 15.57
C LEU A 102 -4.55 0.38 14.17
N ILE A 103 -5.81 -0.07 14.04
CA ILE A 103 -6.51 -0.17 12.75
C ILE A 103 -6.56 1.20 12.07
N LYS A 104 -6.85 2.27 12.82
CA LYS A 104 -6.83 3.64 12.32
C LYS A 104 -5.45 4.03 11.81
N ALA A 105 -4.39 3.76 12.56
CA ALA A 105 -3.01 4.09 12.17
C ALA A 105 -2.62 3.37 10.87
N LEU A 106 -2.92 2.06 10.78
CA LEU A 106 -2.68 1.26 9.59
C LEU A 106 -3.43 1.81 8.36
N ILE A 107 -4.74 2.04 8.45
CA ILE A 107 -5.51 2.57 7.32
C ILE A 107 -4.99 3.93 6.89
N THR A 108 -4.67 4.81 7.85
CA THR A 108 -4.20 6.17 7.57
C THR A 108 -2.86 6.16 6.85
N ALA A 109 -1.87 5.43 7.36
CA ALA A 109 -0.55 5.33 6.72
C ALA A 109 -0.64 4.77 5.29
N HIS A 110 -1.43 3.70 5.09
CA HIS A 110 -1.59 3.10 3.76
C HIS A 110 -2.45 3.95 2.82
N ALA A 111 -3.32 4.82 3.36
CA ALA A 111 -4.00 5.83 2.56
C ALA A 111 -3.01 6.88 2.06
N HIS A 112 -1.96 7.24 2.80
CA HIS A 112 -0.97 8.25 2.38
C HIS A 112 0.06 7.71 1.39
N PHE A 113 0.39 6.42 1.51
CA PHE A 113 1.37 5.70 0.68
C PHE A 113 1.22 5.99 -0.83
N PRO A 114 2.34 6.21 -1.57
CA PRO A 114 3.74 6.06 -1.16
C PRO A 114 4.40 7.35 -0.63
N PHE A 115 3.64 8.35 -0.19
CA PHE A 115 4.18 9.63 0.26
C PHE A 115 3.82 9.93 1.72
N SER A 116 4.61 10.76 2.39
CA SER A 116 4.31 11.18 3.78
C SER A 116 3.19 12.21 3.85
N ALA A 117 2.93 12.94 2.77
CA ALA A 117 1.92 13.98 2.79
C ALA A 117 0.53 13.38 3.04
N PRO A 118 -0.23 13.93 4.01
CA PRO A 118 -1.50 13.36 4.39
C PRO A 118 -2.54 13.56 3.29
N VAL A 119 -3.37 12.54 3.08
CA VAL A 119 -4.58 12.64 2.26
C VAL A 119 -5.82 12.35 3.08
N GLU A 120 -6.93 12.98 2.71
CA GLU A 120 -8.24 12.65 3.26
C GLU A 120 -8.62 11.21 2.93
N LEU A 121 -9.34 10.57 3.85
CA LEU A 121 -9.83 9.20 3.68
C LEU A 121 -11.09 9.18 2.80
N THR A 122 -10.92 9.47 1.52
CA THR A 122 -11.94 9.30 0.47
C THR A 122 -12.07 7.84 0.06
N GLU A 123 -13.07 7.50 -0.75
CA GLU A 123 -13.24 6.15 -1.30
C GLU A 123 -11.96 5.63 -2.01
N LYS A 124 -11.26 6.49 -2.76
CA LYS A 124 -10.05 6.11 -3.50
C LYS A 124 -8.85 5.84 -2.60
N SER A 125 -8.61 6.70 -1.61
CA SER A 125 -7.52 6.50 -0.66
C SER A 125 -7.80 5.34 0.29
N PHE A 126 -9.07 5.13 0.66
CA PHE A 126 -9.50 3.94 1.39
C PHE A 126 -9.32 2.66 0.55
N CYS A 127 -9.68 2.68 -0.74
CA CYS A 127 -9.45 1.55 -1.65
C CYS A 127 -7.97 1.19 -1.70
N ARG A 128 -7.09 2.19 -1.91
CA ARG A 128 -5.64 1.99 -1.87
C ARG A 128 -5.19 1.38 -0.53
N ALA A 129 -5.69 1.89 0.60
CA ALA A 129 -5.33 1.37 1.91
C ALA A 129 -5.70 -0.11 2.06
N ILE A 130 -6.94 -0.50 1.71
CA ILE A 130 -7.40 -1.89 1.77
C ILE A 130 -6.57 -2.80 0.86
N LEU A 131 -6.24 -2.37 -0.35
CA LEU A 131 -5.42 -3.15 -1.27
C LEU A 131 -3.99 -3.35 -0.77
N LEU A 132 -3.43 -2.33 -0.11
CA LEU A 132 -2.10 -2.42 0.49
C LEU A 132 -2.07 -3.27 1.78
N LEU A 133 -3.16 -3.26 2.55
CA LEU A 133 -3.32 -4.05 3.78
C LEU A 133 -3.68 -5.52 3.52
N THR A 134 -4.11 -5.87 2.32
CA THR A 134 -4.43 -7.25 1.91
C THR A 134 -3.33 -7.88 1.06
N ASN A 135 -3.49 -9.15 0.69
CA ASN A 135 -2.54 -9.88 -0.15
C ASN A 135 -2.45 -9.35 -1.59
N ARG A 136 -3.37 -8.48 -2.03
CA ARG A 136 -3.32 -7.82 -3.35
C ARG A 136 -2.05 -6.99 -3.54
N SER A 137 -1.56 -6.38 -2.47
CA SER A 137 -0.26 -5.69 -2.47
C SER A 137 0.89 -6.60 -2.91
N GLN A 138 0.91 -7.83 -2.39
CA GLN A 138 1.95 -8.80 -2.69
C GLN A 138 1.89 -9.24 -4.15
N GLU A 139 0.68 -9.45 -4.69
CA GLU A 139 0.49 -9.80 -6.11
C GLU A 139 1.05 -8.70 -7.03
N LEU A 140 0.83 -7.42 -6.70
CA LEU A 140 1.40 -6.29 -7.44
C LEU A 140 2.92 -6.19 -7.30
N PHE A 141 3.45 -6.37 -6.09
CA PHE A 141 4.86 -6.16 -5.80
C PHE A 141 5.77 -7.35 -6.16
N LYS A 142 5.21 -8.55 -6.36
CA LYS A 142 5.91 -9.72 -6.92
C LYS A 142 6.16 -9.59 -8.43
N GLN A 143 5.40 -8.74 -9.11
CA GLN A 143 5.62 -8.43 -10.52
C GLN A 143 6.96 -7.70 -10.68
N ALA A 144 7.87 -8.29 -11.44
CA ALA A 144 9.16 -7.71 -11.75
C ALA A 144 9.53 -7.93 -13.21
N GLU A 145 10.33 -7.01 -13.71
CA GLU A 145 10.85 -7.02 -15.08
C GLU A 145 12.32 -6.61 -15.02
N GLY A 146 13.17 -7.55 -15.43
CA GLY A 146 14.60 -7.34 -15.62
C GLY A 146 14.94 -7.37 -17.11
N GLY A 147 16.01 -6.71 -17.50
CA GLY A 147 16.59 -6.85 -18.82
C GLY A 147 17.98 -6.26 -18.88
N THR A 148 18.63 -6.35 -20.03
CA THR A 148 20.02 -5.92 -20.17
C THR A 148 20.11 -4.71 -21.11
N ILE A 149 20.73 -3.63 -20.66
CA ILE A 149 21.08 -2.47 -21.51
C ILE A 149 22.60 -2.45 -21.62
N GLY A 150 23.14 -2.60 -22.83
CA GLY A 150 24.59 -2.53 -23.07
C GLY A 150 25.42 -3.59 -22.32
N GLY A 151 24.83 -4.75 -22.00
CA GLY A 151 25.49 -5.81 -21.24
C GLY A 151 25.38 -5.67 -19.71
N VAL A 152 24.76 -4.59 -19.21
CA VAL A 152 24.49 -4.37 -17.78
C VAL A 152 23.05 -4.74 -17.45
N GLU A 153 22.87 -5.57 -16.43
CA GLU A 153 21.54 -5.90 -15.89
C GLU A 153 20.89 -4.63 -15.34
N SER A 154 19.74 -4.27 -15.90
CA SER A 154 18.98 -3.07 -15.56
C SER A 154 17.64 -3.50 -14.96
N ASP A 155 17.40 -3.07 -13.74
CA ASP A 155 16.11 -3.22 -13.09
C ASP A 155 15.14 -2.17 -13.63
N TYR A 156 14.15 -2.63 -14.40
CA TYR A 156 13.04 -1.78 -14.85
C TYR A 156 11.97 -1.71 -13.78
N ILE A 157 11.69 -2.84 -13.12
CA ILE A 157 10.66 -2.96 -12.09
C ILE A 157 11.18 -3.88 -10.98
N ARG A 158 11.47 -3.28 -9.82
CA ARG A 158 12.02 -3.96 -8.63
C ARG A 158 10.98 -4.81 -7.94
N LYS A 159 11.30 -6.04 -7.51
CA LYS A 159 10.45 -6.76 -6.54
C LYS A 159 10.50 -6.05 -5.20
N ARG A 160 9.36 -5.98 -4.50
CA ARG A 160 9.32 -5.57 -3.09
C ARG A 160 9.05 -6.80 -2.22
N PRO A 161 9.99 -7.20 -1.37
CA PRO A 161 9.85 -8.38 -0.53
C PRO A 161 8.96 -8.08 0.69
N ASP A 162 8.41 -9.11 1.33
CA ASP A 162 7.44 -8.97 2.42
C ASP A 162 8.02 -8.21 3.63
N GLU A 163 9.33 -8.32 3.86
CA GLU A 163 10.08 -7.60 4.88
C GLU A 163 9.91 -6.09 4.75
N LYS A 164 9.98 -5.55 3.52
CA LYS A 164 9.78 -4.10 3.27
C LYS A 164 8.34 -3.66 3.54
N ARG A 165 7.37 -4.56 3.40
CA ARG A 165 5.97 -4.30 3.79
C ARG A 165 5.82 -4.31 5.31
N LEU A 166 6.45 -5.25 6.00
CA LEU A 166 6.47 -5.32 7.45
C LEU A 166 7.20 -4.13 8.09
N THR A 167 8.29 -3.65 7.49
CA THR A 167 8.95 -2.40 7.93
C THR A 167 8.03 -1.19 7.81
N PHE A 168 7.21 -1.10 6.75
CA PHE A 168 6.24 -0.02 6.60
C PHE A 168 5.09 -0.14 7.61
N ILE A 169 4.63 -1.37 7.90
CA ILE A 169 3.65 -1.60 8.97
C ILE A 169 4.22 -1.18 10.33
N HIS A 170 5.47 -1.56 10.63
CA HIS A 170 6.17 -1.10 11.83
C HIS A 170 6.17 0.42 11.94
N SER A 171 6.53 1.15 10.88
CA SER A 171 6.53 2.61 10.91
C SER A 171 5.13 3.21 11.06
N ALA A 172 4.11 2.58 10.47
CA ALA A 172 2.72 2.98 10.63
C ALA A 172 2.19 2.82 12.08
N LEU A 173 2.67 1.82 12.81
CA LEU A 173 2.30 1.58 14.22
C LEU A 173 2.85 2.64 15.18
N LEU A 174 3.83 3.42 14.74
CA LEU A 174 4.41 4.52 15.52
C LEU A 174 3.58 5.82 15.43
N ILE A 175 2.55 5.85 14.58
CA ILE A 175 1.65 7.01 14.48
C ILE A 175 0.81 7.06 15.76
N GLU A 176 1.09 8.02 16.64
CA GLU A 176 0.33 8.15 17.89
C GLU A 176 -1.17 8.43 17.64
N PRO A 177 -2.09 7.79 18.38
CA PRO A 177 -3.53 7.98 18.20
C PRO A 177 -4.06 9.40 18.51
N ALA A 178 -3.23 10.28 19.09
CA ALA A 178 -3.63 11.54 19.71
C ALA A 178 -3.21 12.81 18.94
N GLY A 179 -2.73 12.71 17.69
CA GLY A 179 -2.40 13.89 16.88
C GLY A 179 -1.08 14.57 17.26
N VAL A 180 -0.31 13.99 18.17
CA VAL A 180 1.14 14.24 18.25
C VAL A 180 1.77 13.34 17.19
N SER A 181 1.64 13.73 15.91
CA SER A 181 2.53 13.14 14.92
C SER A 181 3.93 13.60 15.31
N THR A 182 4.78 12.69 15.76
CA THR A 182 6.20 12.91 15.49
C THR A 182 6.27 13.12 13.98
N SER A 183 7.02 14.12 13.52
CA SER A 183 7.15 14.46 12.10
C SER A 183 7.54 13.25 11.22
N ASP A 184 7.92 12.14 11.87
CA ASP A 184 8.59 11.00 11.28
C ASP A 184 7.81 9.65 11.35
N SER A 185 6.58 9.62 11.89
CA SER A 185 5.80 8.37 12.01
C SER A 185 5.09 7.99 10.70
N GLY A 186 5.24 6.74 10.24
CA GLY A 186 4.63 6.24 9.01
C GLY A 186 5.23 6.78 7.70
N ILE A 187 6.42 7.38 7.73
CA ILE A 187 7.06 7.95 6.53
C ILE A 187 7.41 6.83 5.53
N PRO A 188 6.88 6.90 4.30
CA PRO A 188 7.41 6.10 3.20
C PRO A 188 8.85 6.48 2.89
N THR A 189 9.66 5.49 2.58
CA THR A 189 11.06 5.69 2.15
C THR A 189 11.14 6.09 0.68
N GLN A 190 12.29 6.62 0.26
CA GLN A 190 12.61 6.82 -1.16
C GLN A 190 12.44 5.53 -1.99
N ASP A 191 12.80 4.38 -1.42
CA ASP A 191 12.57 3.06 -2.02
C ASP A 191 11.07 2.80 -2.26
N ASP A 192 10.19 3.22 -1.36
CA ASP A 192 8.74 3.04 -1.49
C ASP A 192 8.17 3.85 -2.65
N VAL A 193 8.66 5.09 -2.81
CA VAL A 193 8.30 5.94 -3.94
C VAL A 193 8.79 5.35 -5.26
N LEU A 194 10.05 4.89 -5.31
CA LEU A 194 10.62 4.25 -6.49
C LEU A 194 9.89 2.95 -6.87
N ASP A 195 9.55 2.12 -5.90
CA ASP A 195 8.78 0.90 -6.09
C ASP A 195 7.43 1.20 -6.76
N VAL A 196 6.80 2.35 -6.46
CA VAL A 196 5.57 2.81 -7.12
C VAL A 196 5.83 3.45 -8.48
N LEU A 197 6.77 4.39 -8.58
CA LEU A 197 7.06 5.11 -9.83
C LEU A 197 7.47 4.18 -10.97
N CYS A 198 8.25 3.14 -10.67
CA CYS A 198 8.64 2.14 -11.66
C CYS A 198 7.50 1.22 -12.11
N ARG A 199 6.29 1.32 -11.54
CA ARG A 199 5.10 0.50 -11.87
C ARG A 199 3.99 1.26 -12.57
N VAL A 200 3.84 2.55 -12.25
CA VAL A 200 2.79 3.37 -12.85
C VAL A 200 2.97 3.51 -14.36
N GLN A 201 1.89 3.90 -15.02
CA GLN A 201 1.93 4.29 -16.42
C GLN A 201 2.55 5.69 -16.53
N TYR A 202 3.49 5.84 -17.45
CA TYR A 202 4.19 7.08 -17.76
C TYR A 202 4.50 7.15 -19.26
N PRO A 203 4.79 8.34 -19.81
CA PRO A 203 5.28 8.52 -21.17
C PRO A 203 6.45 7.58 -21.50
N ALA A 204 6.27 6.66 -22.45
CA ALA A 204 7.27 5.67 -22.79
C ALA A 204 7.33 5.41 -24.29
N ALA A 205 8.54 5.18 -24.81
CA ALA A 205 8.73 4.85 -26.21
C ALA A 205 8.15 3.46 -26.52
N VAL A 206 7.42 3.36 -27.63
CA VAL A 206 6.91 2.07 -28.12
C VAL A 206 7.95 1.44 -29.05
N ARG A 207 8.41 0.22 -28.72
CA ARG A 207 9.37 -0.53 -29.54
C ARG A 207 8.67 -1.70 -30.22
N GLY A 208 8.68 -1.71 -31.55
CA GLY A 208 8.17 -2.82 -32.37
C GLY A 208 6.67 -3.08 -32.19
N LYS A 209 6.27 -4.36 -32.06
CA LYS A 209 4.87 -4.87 -31.97
C LYS A 209 4.11 -4.36 -30.72
N HIS A 210 3.96 -3.05 -30.55
CA HIS A 210 3.24 -2.40 -29.45
C HIS A 210 3.77 -2.70 -28.04
N ARG A 211 5.03 -3.11 -27.91
CA ARG A 211 5.65 -3.29 -26.58
C ARG A 211 6.22 -1.95 -26.10
N VAL A 212 5.77 -1.53 -24.93
CA VAL A 212 6.24 -0.32 -24.26
C VAL A 212 7.63 -0.60 -23.69
N GLN A 213 8.60 0.23 -24.02
CA GLN A 213 9.92 0.15 -23.42
C GLN A 213 9.88 0.86 -22.05
N ARG A 214 9.98 0.08 -20.96
CA ARG A 214 10.12 0.64 -19.62
C ARG A 214 11.47 1.34 -19.47
N ARG A 215 11.51 2.32 -18.58
CA ARG A 215 12.74 3.01 -18.18
C ARG A 215 13.37 2.33 -16.97
N PRO A 216 14.71 2.27 -16.87
CA PRO A 216 15.39 1.83 -15.67
C PRO A 216 14.92 2.61 -14.44
N VAL A 217 14.89 1.96 -13.27
CA VAL A 217 14.49 2.60 -12.01
C VAL A 217 15.34 3.84 -11.70
N SER A 218 16.61 3.84 -12.09
CA SER A 218 17.53 4.97 -11.90
C SER A 218 17.07 6.25 -12.59
N GLU A 219 16.32 6.18 -13.69
CA GLU A 219 15.77 7.37 -14.36
C GLU A 219 14.67 8.05 -13.50
N PHE A 220 14.05 7.34 -12.55
CA PHE A 220 13.01 7.90 -11.67
C PHE A 220 13.54 8.53 -10.38
N LEU A 221 14.83 8.41 -10.08
CA LEU A 221 15.43 8.98 -8.86
C LEU A 221 15.16 10.50 -8.72
N PRO A 222 15.34 11.35 -9.75
CA PRO A 222 15.08 12.77 -9.62
C PRO A 222 13.59 13.09 -9.36
N LEU A 223 12.68 12.28 -9.92
CA LEU A 223 11.25 12.43 -9.68
C LEU A 223 10.89 12.00 -8.25
N ALA A 224 11.45 10.90 -7.78
CA ALA A 224 11.23 10.41 -6.43
C ALA A 224 11.69 11.44 -5.39
N GLU A 225 12.89 12.02 -5.56
CA GLU A 225 13.41 13.05 -4.66
C GLU A 225 12.58 14.34 -4.69
N ARG A 226 12.11 14.75 -5.88
CA ARG A 226 11.22 15.93 -6.01
C ARG A 226 9.88 15.71 -5.31
N LEU A 227 9.32 14.51 -5.41
CA LEU A 227 8.01 14.19 -4.85
C LEU A 227 8.07 13.94 -3.35
N GLU A 228 9.16 13.37 -2.82
CA GLU A 228 9.30 13.01 -1.40
C GLU A 228 10.75 13.18 -0.97
N PRO A 229 11.22 14.40 -0.66
CA PRO A 229 12.63 14.62 -0.33
C PRO A 229 13.10 13.68 0.79
N SER A 230 14.29 13.09 0.63
CA SER A 230 14.78 12.12 1.62
C SER A 230 14.90 12.80 3.00
N PRO A 231 14.32 12.24 4.07
CA PRO A 231 14.44 12.83 5.39
C PRO A 231 15.90 12.86 5.83
N GLU A 232 16.31 13.97 6.44
CA GLU A 232 17.65 14.12 7.02
C GLU A 232 17.73 13.28 8.32
N GLY A 233 18.34 12.10 8.20
CA GLY A 233 18.69 11.25 9.33
C GLY A 233 17.83 10.00 9.47
N LYS A 234 18.48 8.89 9.85
CA LYS A 234 17.80 7.68 10.32
C LYS A 234 17.59 7.83 11.82
N ARG A 235 16.34 7.95 12.26
CA ARG A 235 16.00 7.77 13.66
C ARG A 235 15.40 6.38 13.83
N GLU A 236 16.00 5.61 14.72
CA GLU A 236 15.49 4.31 15.12
C GLU A 236 14.39 4.55 16.15
N TYR A 237 13.18 4.16 15.78
CA TYR A 237 12.02 4.19 16.66
C TYR A 237 11.62 2.75 16.95
N GLU A 238 11.20 2.49 18.18
CA GLU A 238 10.73 1.19 18.61
C GLU A 238 9.21 1.23 18.82
N VAL A 239 8.52 0.16 18.45
CA VAL A 239 7.07 0.07 18.71
C VAL A 239 6.86 -0.20 20.20
N PRO A 240 6.06 0.62 20.91
CA PRO A 240 5.79 0.41 22.32
C PRO A 240 5.11 -0.94 22.59
N GLY A 241 5.44 -1.58 23.70
CA GLY A 241 4.86 -2.87 24.13
C GLY A 241 3.34 -2.86 24.23
N SER A 242 2.74 -1.71 24.53
CA SER A 242 1.28 -1.52 24.53
C SER A 242 0.65 -1.69 23.14
N GLN A 243 1.30 -1.18 22.08
CA GLN A 243 0.86 -1.38 20.70
C GLN A 243 1.07 -2.83 20.25
N LEU A 244 2.18 -3.45 20.67
CA LEU A 244 2.45 -4.86 20.40
C LEU A 244 1.43 -5.77 21.08
N ALA A 245 1.00 -5.46 22.30
CA ALA A 245 -0.05 -6.20 23.00
C ALA A 245 -1.37 -6.16 22.22
N LEU A 246 -1.81 -4.98 21.79
CA LEU A 246 -3.01 -4.84 20.95
C LEU A 246 -2.90 -5.61 19.63
N LEU A 247 -1.72 -5.59 19.01
CA LEU A 247 -1.47 -6.33 17.78
C LEU A 247 -1.49 -7.85 18.01
N ARG A 248 -0.96 -8.33 19.14
CA ARG A 248 -1.02 -9.74 19.55
C ARG A 248 -2.45 -10.21 19.76
N ASP A 249 -3.26 -9.42 20.46
CA ASP A 249 -4.69 -9.72 20.68
C ASP A 249 -5.44 -9.81 19.35
N LEU A 250 -5.12 -8.90 18.41
CA LEU A 250 -5.67 -8.93 17.07
C LEU A 250 -5.23 -10.18 16.29
N ILE A 251 -3.95 -10.56 16.34
CA ILE A 251 -3.46 -11.79 15.69
C ILE A 251 -4.12 -13.03 16.29
N ALA A 252 -4.27 -13.09 17.62
CA ALA A 252 -4.93 -14.20 18.30
C ALA A 252 -6.40 -14.33 17.87
N ALA A 253 -7.10 -13.21 17.63
CA ALA A 253 -8.46 -13.21 17.09
C ALA A 253 -8.50 -13.60 15.59
N PHE A 254 -7.43 -13.38 14.85
CA PHE A 254 -7.30 -13.69 13.41
C PHE A 254 -6.14 -14.65 13.15
N PRO A 255 -6.22 -15.90 13.66
CA PRO A 255 -5.12 -16.84 13.56
C PRO A 255 -4.82 -17.15 12.08
N PRO A 256 -3.54 -17.33 11.69
CA PRO A 256 -3.20 -17.62 10.30
C PRO A 256 -3.84 -18.92 9.82
N ARG A 257 -4.32 -18.92 8.57
CA ARG A 257 -5.15 -20.04 8.05
C ARG A 257 -4.41 -21.37 7.91
N TRP A 258 -3.08 -21.34 7.89
CA TRP A 258 -2.23 -22.48 7.52
C TRP A 258 -1.27 -22.91 8.64
N THR A 259 -1.54 -22.49 9.87
CA THR A 259 -0.74 -22.89 11.05
C THR A 259 -1.46 -23.97 11.85
N GLU A 260 -0.81 -25.13 11.98
CA GLU A 260 -1.30 -26.29 12.74
C GLU A 260 -1.22 -26.09 14.26
N SER A 261 -0.38 -25.15 14.72
CA SER A 261 -0.22 -24.78 16.13
C SER A 261 -0.26 -23.26 16.29
N PRO A 262 -0.76 -22.73 17.42
CA PRO A 262 -0.60 -21.31 17.74
C PRO A 262 0.90 -20.99 17.72
N VAL A 263 1.30 -20.01 16.90
CA VAL A 263 2.69 -19.54 16.92
C VAL A 263 2.96 -19.03 18.33
N GLU A 264 3.88 -19.68 19.05
CA GLU A 264 4.31 -19.19 20.34
C GLU A 264 4.79 -17.74 20.16
N LEU A 265 4.14 -16.82 20.84
CA LEU A 265 4.49 -15.40 20.84
C LEU A 265 5.74 -15.22 21.72
N GLU A 266 6.86 -15.89 21.36
CA GLU A 266 8.09 -16.06 22.15
C GLU A 266 8.76 -14.74 22.57
N HIS A 267 8.31 -13.58 22.08
CA HIS A 267 8.81 -12.26 22.50
C HIS A 267 7.99 -11.69 23.66
N ALA A 268 7.50 -12.57 24.54
CA ALA A 268 6.48 -12.30 25.56
C ALA A 268 6.88 -11.28 26.64
N GLU A 269 8.15 -10.86 26.70
CA GLU A 269 8.68 -10.02 27.79
C GLU A 269 9.40 -8.74 27.33
N GLN A 270 9.47 -8.44 26.03
CA GLN A 270 10.11 -7.20 25.57
C GLN A 270 9.12 -6.03 25.56
N ASP A 271 9.47 -4.96 26.27
CA ASP A 271 8.69 -3.71 26.38
C ASP A 271 8.64 -2.91 25.07
N SER A 272 9.46 -3.26 24.09
CA SER A 272 9.52 -2.63 22.78
C SER A 272 10.22 -3.53 21.76
N LEU A 273 10.00 -3.30 20.46
CA LEU A 273 10.72 -3.99 19.38
C LEU A 273 11.31 -2.97 18.41
N THR A 274 12.57 -3.20 18.00
CA THR A 274 13.16 -2.51 16.85
C THR A 274 12.51 -2.95 15.55
N ALA A 275 12.75 -2.22 14.45
CA ALA A 275 12.21 -2.58 13.13
C ALA A 275 12.63 -4.00 12.69
N GLU A 276 13.88 -4.40 12.93
CA GLU A 276 14.39 -5.73 12.57
C GLU A 276 13.74 -6.83 13.40
N GLN A 277 13.65 -6.62 14.72
CA GLN A 277 12.98 -7.57 15.63
C GLN A 277 11.50 -7.70 15.29
N PHE A 278 10.83 -6.58 15.00
CA PHE A 278 9.44 -6.59 14.56
C PHE A 278 9.25 -7.39 13.27
N VAL A 279 10.10 -7.20 12.26
CA VAL A 279 10.00 -7.94 10.99
C VAL A 279 10.15 -9.44 11.22
N LEU A 280 11.13 -9.87 12.02
CA LEU A 280 11.33 -11.28 12.37
C LEU A 280 10.11 -11.86 13.10
N TRP A 281 9.62 -11.16 14.12
CA TRP A 281 8.45 -11.56 14.88
C TRP A 281 7.19 -11.61 14.01
N ALA A 282 6.90 -10.54 13.25
CA ALA A 282 5.73 -10.42 12.40
C ALA A 282 5.70 -11.47 11.28
N THR A 283 6.88 -11.88 10.80
CA THR A 283 7.02 -12.98 9.83
C THR A 283 6.67 -14.32 10.47
N LYS A 284 7.22 -14.62 11.67
CA LYS A 284 6.90 -15.86 12.41
C LYS A 284 5.41 -16.01 12.67
N VAL A 285 4.74 -14.94 13.12
CA VAL A 285 3.30 -14.93 13.44
C VAL A 285 2.41 -14.74 12.21
N GLN A 286 2.99 -14.62 11.02
CA GLN A 286 2.29 -14.40 9.74
C GLN A 286 1.31 -13.20 9.77
N LEU A 287 1.76 -12.07 10.34
CA LEU A 287 0.95 -10.86 10.50
C LEU A 287 0.19 -10.45 9.23
N LEU A 288 0.84 -10.59 8.05
CA LEU A 288 0.24 -10.22 6.77
C LEU A 288 -1.03 -11.05 6.44
N ASP A 289 -1.12 -12.31 6.89
CA ASP A 289 -2.34 -13.11 6.72
C ASP A 289 -3.45 -12.65 7.66
N SER A 290 -3.14 -12.36 8.94
CA SER A 290 -4.12 -11.81 9.89
C SER A 290 -4.70 -10.48 9.40
N LEU A 291 -3.87 -9.57 8.86
CA LEU A 291 -4.33 -8.31 8.26
C LEU A 291 -5.18 -8.57 7.00
N ASN A 292 -4.79 -9.54 6.17
CA ASN A 292 -5.58 -9.94 5.01
C ASN A 292 -6.95 -10.51 5.39
N GLN A 293 -7.05 -11.25 6.49
CA GLN A 293 -8.33 -11.73 7.02
C GLN A 293 -9.20 -10.58 7.56
N LEU A 294 -8.60 -9.66 8.32
CA LEU A 294 -9.30 -8.51 8.90
C LEU A 294 -9.88 -7.60 7.80
N PHE A 295 -9.04 -7.15 6.86
CA PHE A 295 -9.40 -6.15 5.84
C PHE A 295 -9.96 -6.75 4.56
N GLY A 296 -9.72 -8.03 4.27
CA GLY A 296 -10.21 -8.70 3.06
C GLY A 296 -11.73 -8.73 2.93
N VAL A 297 -12.44 -8.51 4.03
CA VAL A 297 -13.92 -8.39 4.04
C VAL A 297 -14.45 -7.19 3.26
N PHE A 298 -13.62 -6.20 2.96
CA PHE A 298 -13.99 -5.10 2.06
C PHE A 298 -13.87 -5.49 0.59
N LEU A 299 -13.19 -6.58 0.26
CA LEU A 299 -12.97 -7.03 -1.12
C LEU A 299 -13.89 -8.19 -1.47
N ARG A 300 -14.14 -9.10 -0.52
CA ARG A 300 -14.98 -10.27 -0.73
C ARG A 300 -15.91 -10.47 0.46
N PRO A 301 -17.14 -10.98 0.22
CA PRO A 301 -17.96 -11.43 1.33
C PRO A 301 -17.25 -12.54 2.09
N LEU A 302 -17.49 -12.61 3.41
CA LEU A 302 -17.24 -13.81 4.18
C LEU A 302 -18.14 -14.92 3.60
N VAL A 303 -17.67 -15.64 2.59
CA VAL A 303 -18.31 -16.89 2.22
C VAL A 303 -18.20 -17.76 3.47
N ALA A 304 -19.36 -18.21 3.98
CA ALA A 304 -19.43 -19.14 5.10
C ALA A 304 -18.43 -20.25 4.82
N GLN A 305 -17.34 -20.26 5.59
CA GLN A 305 -16.39 -21.35 5.59
C GLN A 305 -17.16 -22.54 6.19
N HIS A 306 -17.75 -23.33 5.31
CA HIS A 306 -18.24 -24.67 5.63
C HIS A 306 -17.08 -25.65 5.53
#